data_AF-W4FE64-F1
#
_entry.id   AF-W4FE64-F1
#
_cell.length_a   1.000
_cell.length_b   1.000
_cell.length_c   1.000
_cell.angle_alpha   90.00
_cell.angle_beta   90.00
_cell.angle_gamma   90.00
#
_symmetry.space_group_name_H-M   'P 1'
#
loop_
_entity.id
_entity.type
_entity.pdbx_description
1 polymer ?
#
loop_
_entity_poly.entity_id
_entity_poly.type
_entity_poly.pdbx_seq_one_letter_code
_entity_poly.pdbx_strand_id
1 'polypeptide(L)'
;MNLFVAIAAVVASVCAQDFNFTDVSESQEQGDGHRVVGGKEAPVGQYTWTVNLRSRSAGEYSECGGTLIAPDYVLTAAHCVENGKPSFVAVGTHYKGGTSDGEQISVVSSTSHPSYRGILTGFDVAVLKLSRASKFAPLPLAKDAVAAQTSVKLLGWGQTSGPSGNPSSVLKENTFVVKSNAECQAKLRTSNNFRGWTATATHLCAGGDAGQAACFGDSGGPLIKSTSAGFALVGDVSFGVPCGKGFPDVYGRVAAFRAFIDQASRNHTWV
;
A
#
# COMPACT_ATOMS: atom_id res chain seq x y z
N MET A 1 83.60 47.14 -9.32
CA MET A 1 82.47 47.82 -8.67
C MET A 1 81.64 46.75 -7.99
N ASN A 2 81.63 46.74 -6.66
CA ASN A 2 81.04 45.71 -5.81
C ASN A 2 79.56 45.50 -6.10
N LEU A 3 79.08 44.25 -6.10
CA LEU A 3 77.91 43.89 -5.30
C LEU A 3 77.79 42.37 -5.08
N PHE A 4 77.79 42.00 -3.80
CA PHE A 4 77.42 40.69 -3.28
C PHE A 4 75.90 40.49 -3.38
N VAL A 5 75.44 39.26 -3.65
CA VAL A 5 74.27 38.70 -2.95
C VAL A 5 74.52 37.20 -2.71
N ALA A 6 74.70 36.85 -1.45
CA ALA A 6 74.71 35.49 -0.93
C ALA A 6 73.25 35.01 -0.75
N ILE A 7 72.95 33.79 -1.19
CA ILE A 7 71.68 33.13 -0.88
C ILE A 7 71.95 32.16 0.27
N ALA A 8 71.46 32.52 1.46
CA ALA A 8 71.47 31.67 2.64
C ALA A 8 70.34 30.64 2.56
N ALA A 9 70.67 29.37 2.71
CA ALA A 9 69.70 28.29 2.90
C ALA A 9 69.20 28.32 4.35
N VAL A 10 67.89 28.50 4.53
CA VAL A 10 67.22 28.37 5.83
C VAL A 10 66.54 27.01 5.86
N VAL A 11 67.09 26.11 6.68
CA VAL A 11 66.43 24.86 7.09
C VAL A 11 65.57 25.20 8.31
N ALA A 12 64.26 25.02 8.20
CA ALA A 12 63.33 25.11 9.33
C ALA A 12 62.71 23.74 9.59
N SER A 13 63.18 23.07 10.65
CA SER A 13 62.42 22.03 11.34
C SER A 13 61.28 22.68 12.09
N VAL A 14 60.06 22.19 11.91
CA VAL A 14 58.95 22.44 12.84
C VAL A 14 58.32 21.11 13.22
N CYS A 15 58.20 20.95 14.54
CA CYS A 15 57.83 19.78 15.30
C CYS A 15 56.36 19.34 15.10
N ALA A 16 56.13 18.08 15.45
CA ALA A 16 54.83 17.43 15.55
C ALA A 16 53.81 18.25 16.39
N GLN A 17 52.57 18.25 15.92
CA GLN A 17 51.40 18.47 16.75
C GLN A 17 50.44 17.31 16.53
N ASP A 18 50.31 16.47 17.55
CA ASP A 18 49.28 15.45 17.68
C ASP A 18 47.91 16.15 17.81
N PHE A 19 47.17 16.24 16.70
CA PHE A 19 45.77 16.60 16.77
C PHE A 19 44.95 15.37 17.12
N ASN A 20 44.67 15.27 18.42
CA ASN A 20 43.71 14.37 19.02
C ASN A 20 42.31 14.66 18.43
N PHE A 21 41.88 13.88 17.45
CA PHE A 21 40.52 13.96 16.91
C PHE A 21 39.58 13.25 17.88
N THR A 22 39.05 14.03 18.81
CA THR A 22 37.91 13.63 19.66
C THR A 22 36.71 13.33 18.77
N ASP A 23 36.39 12.04 18.70
CA ASP A 23 35.05 11.44 18.65
C ASP A 23 33.93 12.37 18.13
N VAL A 24 33.83 12.48 16.81
CA VAL A 24 32.57 12.85 16.19
C VAL A 24 31.76 11.57 16.15
N SER A 25 30.89 11.41 17.15
CA SER A 25 29.85 10.39 17.16
C SER A 25 29.04 10.51 15.86
N GLU A 26 29.35 9.64 14.92
CA GLU A 26 28.56 9.42 13.74
C GLU A 26 27.23 8.86 14.24
N SER A 27 26.19 9.69 14.29
CA SER A 27 24.83 9.21 14.49
C SER A 27 24.51 8.34 13.28
N GLN A 28 24.77 7.05 13.42
CA GLN A 28 24.27 6.00 12.57
C GLN A 28 22.73 6.15 12.59
N GLU A 29 22.16 6.79 11.58
CA GLU A 29 20.75 6.57 11.25
C GLU A 29 20.64 5.11 10.84
N GLN A 30 20.38 4.30 11.84
CA GLN A 30 20.03 2.90 11.75
C GLN A 30 18.73 2.83 10.95
N GLY A 31 18.87 2.65 9.63
CA GLY A 31 17.76 2.51 8.69
C GLY A 31 16.91 1.29 9.05
N ASP A 32 15.86 1.54 9.82
CA ASP A 32 14.93 0.55 10.31
C ASP A 32 14.09 -0.07 9.16
N GLY A 33 13.76 -1.35 9.30
CA GLY A 33 13.14 -2.19 8.28
C GLY A 33 11.71 -1.75 7.93
N HIS A 34 11.58 -0.94 6.88
CA HIS A 34 10.31 -0.31 6.47
C HIS A 34 9.82 -0.84 5.15
N ARG A 35 8.82 -1.74 5.10
CA ARG A 35 8.35 -2.14 3.79
C ARG A 35 6.88 -2.62 3.63
N VAL A 36 5.96 -1.70 3.30
CA VAL A 36 5.41 -1.46 1.94
C VAL A 36 6.49 -0.68 1.21
N VAL A 37 6.73 -0.78 -0.11
CA VAL A 37 7.91 -0.08 -0.71
C VAL A 37 7.92 1.39 -0.26
N GLY A 38 8.93 1.79 0.53
CA GLY A 38 9.09 3.11 1.16
C GLY A 38 8.18 3.47 2.36
N GLY A 39 7.43 2.53 2.92
CA GLY A 39 6.46 2.71 4.01
C GLY A 39 6.87 2.01 5.31
N LYS A 40 6.39 2.50 6.45
CA LYS A 40 6.79 2.06 7.80
C LYS A 40 5.83 1.03 8.40
N GLU A 41 6.21 0.44 9.54
CA GLU A 41 5.28 -0.41 10.31
C GLU A 41 4.06 0.37 10.76
N ALA A 42 2.88 -0.24 10.54
CA ALA A 42 1.64 0.28 11.06
C ALA A 42 1.58 0.03 12.58
N PRO A 43 1.03 0.95 13.38
CA PRO A 43 0.82 0.69 14.80
C PRO A 43 -0.12 -0.51 15.01
N VAL A 44 0.29 -1.41 15.89
CA VAL A 44 -0.48 -2.62 16.22
C VAL A 44 -1.88 -2.23 16.71
N GLY A 45 -2.91 -2.86 16.13
CA GLY A 45 -4.30 -2.65 16.51
C GLY A 45 -4.95 -1.38 15.97
N GLN A 46 -4.24 -0.55 15.18
CA GLN A 46 -4.83 0.70 14.65
C GLN A 46 -5.75 0.46 13.44
N TYR A 47 -5.43 -0.51 12.57
CA TYR A 47 -6.13 -0.72 11.30
C TYR A 47 -6.79 -2.11 11.22
N THR A 48 -7.62 -2.42 12.22
CA THR A 48 -8.20 -3.75 12.43
C THR A 48 -9.27 -4.18 11.41
N TRP A 49 -9.65 -3.30 10.49
CA TRP A 49 -10.46 -3.63 9.32
C TRP A 49 -9.63 -4.18 8.15
N THR A 50 -8.30 -4.14 8.22
CA THR A 50 -7.45 -4.69 7.16
C THR A 50 -7.56 -6.21 7.15
N VAL A 51 -7.73 -6.77 5.95
CA VAL A 51 -7.96 -8.20 5.76
C VAL A 51 -6.86 -8.80 4.90
N ASN A 52 -6.40 -9.98 5.26
CA ASN A 52 -5.58 -10.84 4.41
C ASN A 52 -6.45 -11.98 3.85
N LEU A 53 -6.47 -12.15 2.52
CA LEU A 53 -7.17 -13.27 1.87
C LEU A 53 -6.31 -14.54 1.93
N ARG A 54 -6.96 -15.71 2.03
CA ARG A 54 -6.26 -16.98 2.28
C ARG A 54 -6.93 -18.16 1.56
N SER A 55 -6.10 -19.03 0.99
CA SER A 55 -6.57 -20.28 0.37
C SER A 55 -6.90 -21.36 1.40
N ARG A 56 -6.25 -21.32 2.57
CA ARG A 56 -6.46 -22.24 3.72
C ARG A 56 -6.58 -21.44 5.02
N SER A 57 -7.05 -22.07 6.08
CA SER A 57 -7.16 -21.43 7.41
C SER A 57 -5.77 -21.04 7.93
N ALA A 58 -4.86 -22.00 8.02
CA ALA A 58 -3.47 -21.80 8.43
C ALA A 58 -2.49 -22.38 7.41
N GLY A 59 -1.42 -21.64 7.09
CA GLY A 59 -0.37 -22.05 6.15
C GLY A 59 -0.84 -22.15 4.69
N GLU A 60 -0.07 -21.58 3.76
CA GLU A 60 -0.43 -21.17 2.39
C GLU A 60 -1.29 -19.89 2.30
N TYR A 61 -0.74 -18.91 1.58
CA TYR A 61 -1.19 -17.52 1.53
C TYR A 61 -1.83 -17.22 0.17
N SER A 62 -2.85 -16.37 0.14
CA SER A 62 -3.23 -15.67 -1.09
C SER A 62 -2.52 -14.31 -1.13
N GLU A 63 -2.19 -13.84 -2.32
CA GLU A 63 -1.43 -12.59 -2.59
C GLU A 63 -2.30 -11.33 -2.51
N CYS A 64 -3.50 -11.44 -1.93
CA CYS A 64 -4.44 -10.32 -1.86
C CYS A 64 -4.78 -9.93 -0.42
N GLY A 65 -5.04 -8.63 -0.27
CA GLY A 65 -5.71 -8.03 0.86
C GLY A 65 -7.19 -7.76 0.61
N GLY A 66 -7.79 -7.14 1.60
CA GLY A 66 -9.17 -6.70 1.59
C GLY A 66 -9.45 -5.74 2.73
N THR A 67 -10.69 -5.29 2.81
CA THR A 67 -11.18 -4.41 3.88
C THR A 67 -12.48 -4.95 4.43
N LEU A 68 -12.62 -5.06 5.75
CA LEU A 68 -13.91 -5.31 6.39
C LEU A 68 -14.79 -4.06 6.25
N ILE A 69 -15.90 -4.16 5.53
CA ILE A 69 -16.79 -3.03 5.19
C ILE A 69 -18.17 -3.12 5.87
N ALA A 70 -18.51 -4.30 6.37
CA ALA A 70 -19.60 -4.57 7.30
C ALA A 70 -19.23 -5.80 8.14
N PRO A 71 -19.93 -6.13 9.25
CA PRO A 71 -19.48 -7.15 10.20
C PRO A 71 -19.11 -8.50 9.58
N ASP A 72 -19.78 -8.90 8.50
CA ASP A 72 -19.52 -10.15 7.77
C ASP A 72 -19.33 -9.94 6.26
N TYR A 73 -18.87 -8.75 5.84
CA TYR A 73 -18.55 -8.44 4.45
C TYR A 73 -17.16 -7.81 4.29
N VAL A 74 -16.42 -8.32 3.31
CA VAL A 74 -15.09 -7.82 2.93
C VAL A 74 -15.11 -7.31 1.49
N LEU A 75 -14.57 -6.11 1.27
CA LEU A 75 -14.27 -5.59 -0.07
C LEU A 75 -12.85 -6.00 -0.46
N THR A 76 -12.66 -6.41 -1.71
CA THR A 76 -11.36 -6.74 -2.32
C THR A 76 -11.43 -6.48 -3.83
N ALA A 77 -10.36 -6.73 -4.57
CA ALA A 77 -10.35 -6.60 -6.02
C ALA A 77 -10.99 -7.82 -6.71
N ALA A 78 -11.56 -7.64 -7.90
CA ALA A 78 -12.17 -8.74 -8.64
C ALA A 78 -11.12 -9.76 -9.13
N HIS A 79 -9.93 -9.29 -9.52
CA HIS A 79 -8.83 -10.16 -9.92
C HIS A 79 -8.35 -11.09 -8.79
N CYS A 80 -8.58 -10.72 -7.53
CA CYS A 80 -8.25 -11.55 -6.37
C CYS A 80 -9.15 -12.78 -6.21
N VAL A 81 -10.28 -12.84 -6.93
CA VAL A 81 -11.28 -13.90 -6.79
C VAL A 81 -11.64 -14.59 -8.11
N GLU A 82 -11.18 -14.07 -9.25
CA GLU A 82 -11.54 -14.60 -10.58
C GLU A 82 -10.93 -15.99 -10.85
N ASN A 83 -9.71 -16.25 -10.38
CA ASN A 83 -8.95 -17.48 -10.65
C ASN A 83 -9.03 -18.52 -9.52
N GLY A 84 -9.92 -18.29 -8.55
CA GLY A 84 -10.07 -19.14 -7.37
C GLY A 84 -10.54 -18.32 -6.18
N LYS A 85 -11.61 -18.76 -5.53
CA LYS A 85 -12.16 -18.05 -4.38
C LYS A 85 -11.23 -18.24 -3.17
N PRO A 86 -10.91 -17.19 -2.40
CA PRO A 86 -10.29 -17.38 -1.09
C PRO A 86 -11.25 -18.22 -0.23
N SER A 87 -10.72 -19.24 0.45
CA SER A 87 -11.50 -20.08 1.36
C SER A 87 -11.67 -19.42 2.73
N PHE A 88 -10.69 -18.60 3.12
CA PHE A 88 -10.64 -17.92 4.41
C PHE A 88 -10.15 -16.49 4.26
N VAL A 89 -10.43 -15.70 5.28
CA VAL A 89 -9.81 -14.41 5.53
C VAL A 89 -9.22 -14.37 6.92
N ALA A 90 -8.15 -13.59 7.11
CA ALA A 90 -7.72 -13.14 8.44
C ALA A 90 -8.07 -11.65 8.59
N VAL A 91 -9.02 -11.34 9.47
CA VAL A 91 -9.48 -9.97 9.73
C VAL A 91 -8.73 -9.39 10.93
N GLY A 92 -8.26 -8.16 10.81
CA GLY A 92 -7.71 -7.38 11.92
C GLY A 92 -6.37 -7.83 12.46
N THR A 93 -5.65 -8.65 11.70
CA THR A 93 -4.30 -9.08 12.03
C THR A 93 -3.29 -7.97 11.76
N HIS A 94 -2.24 -7.86 12.58
CA HIS A 94 -1.03 -7.09 12.29
C HIS A 94 0.02 -7.99 11.63
N TYR A 95 0.13 -9.24 12.07
CA TYR A 95 1.13 -10.16 11.57
C TYR A 95 0.63 -10.90 10.33
N LYS A 96 1.44 -10.98 9.27
CA LYS A 96 1.07 -11.66 8.03
C LYS A 96 0.59 -13.11 8.23
N GLY A 97 1.05 -13.77 9.30
CA GLY A 97 0.58 -15.10 9.70
C GLY A 97 -0.94 -15.19 9.91
N GLY A 98 -1.59 -14.10 10.36
CA GLY A 98 -3.04 -13.99 10.48
C GLY A 98 -3.68 -14.74 11.65
N THR A 99 -2.89 -15.50 12.42
CA THR A 99 -3.39 -16.44 13.44
C THR A 99 -3.15 -15.95 14.87
N SER A 100 -2.19 -15.05 15.08
CA SER A 100 -1.78 -14.60 16.42
C SER A 100 -2.70 -13.54 17.02
N ASP A 101 -3.23 -12.64 16.19
CA ASP A 101 -3.96 -11.44 16.63
C ASP A 101 -5.21 -11.12 15.80
N GLY A 102 -5.42 -11.82 14.68
CA GLY A 102 -6.60 -11.67 13.83
C GLY A 102 -7.68 -12.72 14.07
N GLU A 103 -8.80 -12.58 13.35
CA GLU A 103 -9.84 -13.60 13.26
C GLU A 103 -9.77 -14.32 11.92
N GLN A 104 -9.61 -15.63 11.95
CA GLN A 104 -9.80 -16.47 10.78
C GLN A 104 -11.29 -16.78 10.59
N ILE A 105 -11.83 -16.39 9.44
CA ILE A 105 -13.24 -16.59 9.10
C ILE A 105 -13.32 -17.18 7.70
N SER A 106 -14.15 -18.21 7.53
CA SER A 106 -14.37 -18.80 6.20
C SER A 106 -15.20 -17.88 5.30
N VAL A 107 -14.91 -17.92 4.01
CA VAL A 107 -15.65 -17.19 2.98
C VAL A 107 -16.76 -18.09 2.44
N VAL A 108 -17.99 -17.59 2.46
CA VAL A 108 -19.18 -18.31 2.00
C VAL A 108 -19.44 -18.06 0.51
N SER A 109 -19.21 -16.83 0.06
CA SER A 109 -19.35 -16.47 -1.34
C SER A 109 -18.49 -15.28 -1.70
N SER A 110 -18.18 -15.16 -2.99
CA SER A 110 -17.54 -14.01 -3.61
C SER A 110 -18.41 -13.54 -4.75
N THR A 111 -18.59 -12.23 -4.87
CA THR A 111 -19.35 -11.58 -5.94
C THR A 111 -18.46 -10.51 -6.56
N SER A 112 -18.04 -10.70 -7.80
CA SER A 112 -17.31 -9.68 -8.55
C SER A 112 -18.27 -8.70 -9.22
N HIS A 113 -17.81 -7.48 -9.48
CA HIS A 113 -18.59 -6.52 -10.25
C HIS A 113 -18.95 -7.10 -11.63
N PRO A 114 -20.23 -7.05 -12.06
CA PRO A 114 -20.69 -7.73 -13.28
C PRO A 114 -20.06 -7.17 -14.57
N SER A 115 -19.57 -5.94 -14.53
CA SER A 115 -18.86 -5.29 -15.64
C SER A 115 -17.34 -5.52 -15.66
N TYR A 116 -16.79 -6.26 -14.69
CA TYR A 116 -15.36 -6.58 -14.68
C TYR A 116 -15.00 -7.47 -15.88
N ARG A 117 -14.00 -7.07 -16.67
CA ARG A 117 -13.51 -7.80 -17.85
C ARG A 117 -12.00 -7.99 -17.85
N GLY A 118 -11.33 -7.55 -16.80
CA GLY A 118 -9.88 -7.60 -16.66
C GLY A 118 -9.34 -6.35 -15.97
N ILE A 119 -8.18 -6.51 -15.35
CA ILE A 119 -7.58 -5.55 -14.41
C ILE A 119 -7.46 -4.11 -14.95
N LEU A 120 -7.20 -3.94 -16.25
CA LEU A 120 -7.01 -2.61 -16.88
C LEU A 120 -8.30 -1.90 -17.29
N THR A 121 -9.43 -2.62 -17.32
CA THR A 121 -10.70 -2.10 -17.86
C THR A 121 -11.52 -1.30 -16.84
N GLY A 122 -11.10 -1.34 -15.57
CA GLY A 122 -11.88 -0.85 -14.43
C GLY A 122 -12.82 -1.92 -13.89
N PHE A 123 -13.71 -1.49 -13.00
CA PHE A 123 -14.64 -2.38 -12.29
C PHE A 123 -13.96 -3.53 -11.52
N ASP A 124 -12.68 -3.39 -11.19
CA ASP A 124 -11.89 -4.41 -10.50
C ASP A 124 -12.21 -4.43 -9.01
N VAL A 125 -13.44 -4.79 -8.66
CA VAL A 125 -13.94 -4.83 -7.28
C VAL A 125 -14.81 -6.06 -7.07
N ALA A 126 -14.70 -6.65 -5.88
CA ALA A 126 -15.50 -7.78 -5.44
C ALA A 126 -15.86 -7.66 -3.95
N VAL A 127 -16.98 -8.29 -3.58
CA VAL A 127 -17.44 -8.40 -2.21
C VAL A 127 -17.44 -9.87 -1.80
N LEU A 128 -16.85 -10.16 -0.64
CA LEU A 128 -16.87 -11.46 0.00
C LEU A 128 -17.91 -11.47 1.12
N LYS A 129 -18.70 -12.54 1.21
CA LYS A 129 -19.53 -12.85 2.39
C LYS A 129 -18.78 -13.79 3.32
N LEU A 130 -18.68 -13.42 4.59
CA LEU A 130 -18.08 -14.24 5.64
C LEU A 130 -19.12 -15.15 6.29
N SER A 131 -18.66 -16.28 6.87
CA SER A 131 -19.54 -17.26 7.53
C SER A 131 -20.10 -16.80 8.88
N ARG A 132 -19.50 -15.77 9.47
CA ARG A 132 -19.96 -15.11 10.69
C ARG A 132 -19.47 -13.67 10.73
N ALA A 133 -20.09 -12.86 11.59
CA ALA A 133 -19.61 -11.54 11.91
C ALA A 133 -18.22 -11.61 12.59
N SER A 134 -17.35 -10.67 12.22
CA SER A 134 -16.11 -10.36 12.89
C SER A 134 -16.38 -9.54 14.16
N LYS A 135 -15.50 -9.70 15.16
CA LYS A 135 -15.46 -8.85 16.36
C LYS A 135 -14.86 -7.47 16.08
N PHE A 136 -14.15 -7.30 14.96
CA PHE A 136 -13.51 -6.04 14.60
C PHE A 136 -14.50 -5.09 13.93
N ALA A 137 -14.28 -3.79 14.14
CA ALA A 137 -15.13 -2.75 13.56
C ALA A 137 -14.86 -2.63 12.05
N PRO A 138 -15.91 -2.58 11.21
CA PRO A 138 -15.75 -2.28 9.80
C PRO A 138 -15.27 -0.86 9.54
N LEU A 139 -14.61 -0.64 8.40
CA LEU A 139 -14.23 0.69 7.93
C LEU A 139 -15.36 1.33 7.13
N PRO A 140 -15.83 2.54 7.50
CA PRO A 140 -16.79 3.28 6.69
C PRO A 140 -16.27 3.53 5.27
N LEU A 141 -17.15 3.42 4.28
CA LEU A 141 -16.81 3.72 2.90
C LEU A 141 -16.95 5.21 2.62
N ALA A 142 -16.05 5.78 1.82
CA ALA A 142 -16.20 7.13 1.33
C ALA A 142 -17.49 7.26 0.49
N LYS A 143 -18.29 8.28 0.80
CA LYS A 143 -19.52 8.61 0.06
C LYS A 143 -19.20 9.31 -1.26
N ASP A 144 -18.24 10.22 -1.21
CA ASP A 144 -17.87 11.08 -2.34
C ASP A 144 -16.50 10.71 -2.91
N ALA A 145 -16.29 11.10 -4.16
CA ALA A 145 -14.99 11.01 -4.80
C ALA A 145 -13.93 11.79 -4.03
N VAL A 146 -12.72 11.25 -3.97
CA VAL A 146 -11.57 11.93 -3.37
C VAL A 146 -10.93 12.86 -4.38
N ALA A 147 -10.72 14.12 -3.97
CA ALA A 147 -10.08 15.13 -4.81
C ALA A 147 -8.59 14.84 -5.00
N ALA A 148 -8.04 15.29 -6.12
CA ALA A 148 -6.59 15.32 -6.33
C ALA A 148 -5.90 16.13 -5.22
N GLN A 149 -4.63 15.83 -4.96
CA GLN A 149 -3.84 16.41 -3.87
C GLN A 149 -4.30 16.02 -2.45
N THR A 150 -5.31 15.16 -2.31
CA THR A 150 -5.69 14.62 -0.99
C THR A 150 -4.65 13.60 -0.54
N SER A 151 -4.24 13.70 0.73
CA SER A 151 -3.40 12.70 1.40
C SER A 151 -4.22 11.45 1.73
N VAL A 152 -3.69 10.30 1.36
CA VAL A 152 -4.29 8.97 1.57
C VAL A 152 -3.22 8.01 2.07
N LYS A 153 -3.63 6.90 2.67
CA LYS A 153 -2.72 5.90 3.23
C LYS A 153 -3.03 4.52 2.66
N LEU A 154 -2.00 3.88 2.11
CA LEU A 154 -2.03 2.47 1.71
C LEU A 154 -1.64 1.62 2.92
N LEU A 155 -2.35 0.50 3.11
CA LEU A 155 -2.00 -0.52 4.11
C LEU A 155 -1.81 -1.88 3.43
N GLY A 156 -0.83 -2.64 3.85
CA GLY A 156 -0.63 -3.99 3.35
C GLY A 156 0.61 -4.72 3.87
N TRP A 157 0.77 -5.95 3.39
CA TRP A 157 1.90 -6.84 3.68
C TRP A 157 2.70 -7.18 2.42
N GLY A 158 2.45 -6.46 1.33
CA GLY A 158 3.05 -6.72 0.05
C GLY A 158 4.56 -6.66 0.06
N GLN A 159 5.14 -7.04 -1.07
CA GLN A 159 6.57 -7.07 -1.28
C GLN A 159 7.19 -5.69 -1.10
N THR A 160 8.46 -5.75 -0.73
CA THR A 160 9.03 -4.77 0.17
C THR A 160 10.29 -4.14 -0.42
N SER A 161 11.03 -4.93 -1.21
CA SER A 161 12.25 -4.55 -1.94
C SER A 161 12.14 -4.86 -3.42
N GLY A 162 11.01 -4.48 -4.02
CA GLY A 162 10.80 -4.73 -5.44
C GLY A 162 10.15 -6.07 -5.75
N PRO A 163 9.99 -6.39 -7.05
CA PRO A 163 9.24 -7.57 -7.55
C PRO A 163 9.73 -8.95 -7.10
N SER A 164 10.98 -9.04 -6.63
CA SER A 164 11.61 -10.26 -6.12
C SER A 164 11.84 -10.22 -4.61
N GLY A 165 11.31 -9.20 -3.93
CA GLY A 165 11.44 -9.06 -2.48
C GLY A 165 10.54 -10.03 -1.72
N ASN A 166 10.84 -10.26 -0.45
CA ASN A 166 9.94 -10.99 0.44
C ASN A 166 8.79 -10.06 0.87
N PRO A 167 7.55 -10.56 0.97
CA PRO A 167 6.47 -9.81 1.61
C PRO A 167 6.80 -9.49 3.08
N SER A 168 6.15 -8.46 3.62
CA SER A 168 6.34 -8.04 5.01
C SER A 168 5.75 -9.05 6.00
N SER A 169 6.42 -9.30 7.12
CA SER A 169 5.88 -10.13 8.21
C SER A 169 4.84 -9.40 9.08
N VAL A 170 4.79 -8.07 8.98
CA VAL A 170 3.94 -7.16 9.77
C VAL A 170 3.21 -6.20 8.86
N LEU A 171 2.09 -5.63 9.32
CA LEU A 171 1.31 -4.68 8.56
C LEU A 171 2.10 -3.39 8.42
N LYS A 172 2.11 -2.84 7.21
CA LYS A 172 2.84 -1.62 6.89
C LYS A 172 1.89 -0.58 6.35
N GLU A 173 2.27 0.68 6.53
CA GLU A 173 1.55 1.83 6.04
C GLU A 173 2.45 2.72 5.19
N ASN A 174 1.89 3.28 4.13
CA ASN A 174 2.55 4.32 3.34
C ASN A 174 1.58 5.46 3.00
N THR A 175 2.07 6.69 2.99
CA THR A 175 1.27 7.88 2.73
C THR A 175 1.47 8.34 1.30
N PHE A 176 0.38 8.45 0.54
CA PHE A 176 0.38 8.87 -0.85
C PHE A 176 -0.47 10.12 -1.05
N VAL A 177 -0.29 10.75 -2.21
CA VAL A 177 -1.11 11.86 -2.67
C VAL A 177 -1.93 11.41 -3.87
N VAL A 178 -3.24 11.68 -3.84
CA VAL A 178 -4.16 11.39 -4.95
C VAL A 178 -3.79 12.22 -6.18
N LYS A 179 -3.76 11.58 -7.34
CA LYS A 179 -3.56 12.23 -8.65
C LYS A 179 -4.87 12.29 -9.41
N SER A 180 -5.03 13.30 -10.26
CA SER A 180 -6.15 13.31 -11.19
C SER A 180 -6.02 12.15 -12.18
N ASN A 181 -7.15 11.66 -12.71
CA ASN A 181 -7.13 10.60 -13.71
C ASN A 181 -6.35 11.01 -14.97
N ALA A 182 -6.39 12.29 -15.35
CA ALA A 182 -5.64 12.82 -16.49
C ALA A 182 -4.12 12.76 -16.26
N GLU A 183 -3.63 13.23 -15.12
CA GLU A 183 -2.20 13.15 -14.75
C GLU A 183 -1.73 11.70 -14.65
N CYS A 184 -2.52 10.85 -14.00
CA CYS A 184 -2.24 9.43 -13.84
C CYS A 184 -2.12 8.72 -15.19
N GLN A 185 -3.09 8.94 -16.08
CA GLN A 185 -3.09 8.38 -17.43
C GLN A 185 -1.89 8.87 -18.23
N ALA A 186 -1.60 10.18 -18.22
CA ALA A 186 -0.45 10.74 -18.91
C ALA A 186 0.87 10.10 -18.44
N LYS A 187 1.02 9.94 -17.13
CA LYS A 187 2.22 9.32 -16.54
C LYS A 187 2.31 7.83 -16.83
N LEU A 188 1.23 7.06 -16.67
CA LEU A 188 1.27 5.61 -16.91
C LEU A 188 1.51 5.28 -18.39
N ARG A 189 0.98 6.06 -19.33
CA ARG A 189 1.20 5.85 -20.77
C ARG A 189 2.66 5.99 -21.22
N THR A 190 3.55 6.56 -20.40
CA THR A 190 4.99 6.56 -20.69
C THR A 190 5.64 5.20 -20.41
N SER A 191 4.96 4.30 -19.68
CA SER A 191 5.36 2.91 -19.51
C SER A 191 4.83 2.04 -20.65
N ASN A 192 5.68 1.15 -21.17
CA ASN A 192 5.32 0.25 -22.27
C ASN A 192 4.10 -0.63 -21.95
N ASN A 193 3.90 -1.00 -20.69
CA ASN A 193 2.78 -1.86 -20.26
C ASN A 193 1.41 -1.14 -20.29
N PHE A 194 1.39 0.20 -20.31
CA PHE A 194 0.17 0.99 -20.16
C PHE A 194 -0.01 2.03 -21.28
N ARG A 195 0.73 1.92 -22.39
CA ARG A 195 0.72 2.89 -23.50
C ARG A 195 -0.69 3.17 -24.06
N GLY A 196 -1.55 2.16 -24.10
CA GLY A 196 -2.95 2.26 -24.56
C GLY A 196 -3.99 2.43 -23.45
N TRP A 197 -3.58 2.46 -22.17
CA TRP A 197 -4.52 2.48 -21.06
C TRP A 197 -5.28 3.81 -21.00
N THR A 198 -6.56 3.75 -20.66
CA THR A 198 -7.42 4.94 -20.49
C THR A 198 -8.08 4.89 -19.13
N ALA A 199 -7.85 5.93 -18.33
CA ALA A 199 -8.47 6.05 -17.03
C ALA A 199 -9.97 6.33 -17.19
N THR A 200 -10.78 5.64 -16.39
CA THR A 200 -12.24 5.80 -16.33
C THR A 200 -12.65 6.32 -14.96
N ALA A 201 -13.94 6.70 -14.80
CA ALA A 201 -14.46 7.14 -13.50
C ALA A 201 -14.34 6.09 -12.39
N THR A 202 -14.21 4.80 -12.72
CA THR A 202 -14.04 3.71 -11.75
C THR A 202 -12.61 3.58 -11.23
N HIS A 203 -11.65 4.30 -11.81
CA HIS A 203 -10.25 4.30 -11.38
C HIS A 203 -9.98 5.49 -10.46
N LEU A 204 -9.19 5.24 -9.41
CA LEU A 204 -8.57 6.22 -8.53
C LEU A 204 -7.05 6.03 -8.63
N CYS A 205 -6.27 7.11 -8.63
CA CYS A 205 -4.81 7.02 -8.65
C CYS A 205 -4.19 7.75 -7.46
N ALA A 206 -3.13 7.18 -6.88
CA ALA A 206 -2.38 7.80 -5.80
C ALA A 206 -0.90 7.42 -5.86
N GLY A 207 -0.06 8.26 -5.25
CA GLY A 207 1.39 8.03 -5.15
C GLY A 207 2.13 8.50 -6.39
N GLY A 208 3.18 7.75 -6.78
CA GLY A 208 4.04 8.08 -7.90
C GLY A 208 5.39 8.68 -7.52
N ASP A 209 5.73 8.67 -6.25
CA ASP A 209 7.06 9.02 -5.75
C ASP A 209 7.99 7.81 -5.91
N ALA A 210 9.24 8.05 -6.32
CA ALA A 210 10.22 6.96 -6.47
C ALA A 210 10.53 6.33 -5.11
N GLY A 211 10.63 5.01 -5.07
CA GLY A 211 10.80 4.27 -3.83
C GLY A 211 9.53 4.12 -3.00
N GLN A 212 8.36 4.49 -3.54
CA GLN A 212 7.06 4.32 -2.87
C GLN A 212 6.01 3.72 -3.81
N ALA A 213 5.39 2.60 -3.43
CA ALA A 213 4.26 2.01 -4.17
C ALA A 213 3.56 0.88 -3.40
N ALA A 214 2.36 0.52 -3.86
CA ALA A 214 1.84 -0.83 -3.72
C ALA A 214 2.73 -1.83 -4.48
N CYS A 215 2.78 -3.06 -4.00
CA CYS A 215 3.57 -4.12 -4.63
C CYS A 215 2.85 -5.47 -4.44
N PHE A 216 3.43 -6.56 -4.97
CA PHE A 216 2.81 -7.88 -4.95
C PHE A 216 2.41 -8.29 -3.52
N GLY A 217 1.16 -8.66 -3.29
CA GLY A 217 0.63 -8.93 -1.95
C GLY A 217 -0.31 -7.85 -1.41
N ASP A 218 -0.31 -6.64 -1.98
CA ASP A 218 -1.19 -5.53 -1.56
C ASP A 218 -2.52 -5.51 -2.33
N SER A 219 -2.64 -6.25 -3.44
CA SER A 219 -3.83 -6.31 -4.30
C SER A 219 -5.13 -6.51 -3.52
N GLY A 220 -6.15 -5.71 -3.80
CA GLY A 220 -7.43 -5.69 -3.06
C GLY A 220 -7.36 -5.06 -1.66
N GLY A 221 -6.16 -4.72 -1.17
CA GLY A 221 -5.95 -4.05 0.12
C GLY A 221 -6.46 -2.60 0.14
N PRO A 222 -6.59 -2.01 1.34
CA PRO A 222 -7.21 -0.71 1.52
C PRO A 222 -6.31 0.47 1.14
N LEU A 223 -6.90 1.44 0.44
CA LEU A 223 -6.46 2.83 0.40
C LEU A 223 -7.45 3.67 1.22
N ILE A 224 -6.98 4.33 2.28
CA ILE A 224 -7.83 5.05 3.23
C ILE A 224 -7.53 6.56 3.25
N LYS A 225 -8.52 7.36 3.62
CA LYS A 225 -8.34 8.78 3.95
C LYS A 225 -8.70 9.05 5.41
N SER A 226 -8.05 10.04 6.01
CA SER A 226 -8.48 10.61 7.28
C SER A 226 -9.76 11.44 7.10
N THR A 227 -10.61 11.44 8.12
CA THR A 227 -11.85 12.21 8.20
C THR A 227 -12.00 12.75 9.62
N SER A 228 -12.98 13.64 9.85
CA SER A 228 -13.30 14.10 11.21
C SER A 228 -13.80 12.99 12.13
N ALA A 229 -14.27 11.87 11.58
CA ALA A 229 -14.80 10.72 12.31
C ALA A 229 -13.82 9.52 12.40
N GLY A 230 -12.55 9.71 12.01
CA GLY A 230 -11.56 8.64 11.93
C GLY A 230 -11.11 8.41 10.50
N PHE A 231 -11.35 7.23 9.93
CA PHE A 231 -10.93 6.89 8.57
C PHE A 231 -12.09 6.47 7.68
N ALA A 232 -11.90 6.60 6.37
CA ALA A 232 -12.81 6.04 5.37
C ALA A 232 -12.06 5.34 4.24
N LEU A 233 -12.63 4.24 3.72
CA LEU A 233 -12.11 3.52 2.56
C LEU A 233 -12.40 4.31 1.29
N VAL A 234 -11.36 4.61 0.51
CA VAL A 234 -11.47 5.39 -0.72
C VAL A 234 -11.10 4.62 -1.97
N GLY A 235 -10.28 3.58 -1.82
CA GLY A 235 -10.00 2.65 -2.89
C GLY A 235 -9.52 1.30 -2.41
N ASP A 236 -9.52 0.36 -3.34
CA ASP A 236 -8.94 -0.97 -3.22
C ASP A 236 -7.80 -1.12 -4.25
N VAL A 237 -6.67 -1.69 -3.84
CA VAL A 237 -5.48 -1.81 -4.72
C VAL A 237 -5.82 -2.67 -5.94
N SER A 238 -5.57 -2.15 -7.15
CA SER A 238 -5.85 -2.89 -8.40
C SER A 238 -4.56 -3.21 -9.15
N PHE A 239 -3.91 -2.22 -9.77
CA PHE A 239 -2.69 -2.44 -10.55
C PHE A 239 -1.76 -1.22 -10.55
N GLY A 240 -0.54 -1.40 -11.04
CA GLY A 240 0.42 -0.31 -11.20
C GLY A 240 1.68 -0.76 -11.92
N VAL A 241 2.62 0.16 -12.13
CA VAL A 241 4.00 -0.25 -12.43
C VAL A 241 4.60 -0.74 -11.12
N PRO A 242 5.00 -2.03 -11.03
CA PRO A 242 5.25 -2.64 -9.74
C PRO A 242 6.40 -1.96 -8.99
N CYS A 243 6.15 -1.73 -7.70
CA CYS A 243 7.15 -1.59 -6.65
C CYS A 243 8.08 -0.36 -6.78
N GLY A 244 7.47 0.82 -6.93
CA GLY A 244 8.10 2.10 -6.55
C GLY A 244 8.93 2.76 -7.64
N LYS A 245 8.61 2.55 -8.93
CA LYS A 245 9.37 3.13 -10.06
C LYS A 245 8.99 4.58 -10.39
N GLY A 246 8.34 5.30 -9.47
CA GLY A 246 7.89 6.68 -9.68
C GLY A 246 6.68 6.80 -10.60
N PHE A 247 5.80 5.80 -10.59
CA PHE A 247 4.50 5.81 -11.27
C PHE A 247 3.39 5.72 -10.22
N PRO A 248 2.28 6.46 -10.38
CA PRO A 248 1.12 6.27 -9.52
C PRO A 248 0.57 4.85 -9.62
N ASP A 249 0.07 4.34 -8.51
CA ASP A 249 -0.71 3.10 -8.47
C ASP A 249 -2.17 3.41 -8.77
N VAL A 250 -2.88 2.41 -9.30
CA VAL A 250 -4.29 2.49 -9.67
C VAL A 250 -5.12 1.60 -8.75
N TYR A 251 -6.22 2.16 -8.30
CA TYR A 251 -7.13 1.60 -7.32
C TYR A 251 -8.55 1.58 -7.90
N GLY A 252 -9.37 0.63 -7.46
CA GLY A 252 -10.81 0.72 -7.62
C GLY A 252 -11.34 1.91 -6.84
N ARG A 253 -12.14 2.78 -7.48
CA ARG A 253 -12.73 3.95 -6.81
C ARG A 253 -13.98 3.53 -6.04
N VAL A 254 -13.86 3.34 -4.73
CA VAL A 254 -14.95 2.86 -3.86
C VAL A 254 -16.26 3.65 -4.02
N ALA A 255 -16.17 4.98 -4.10
CA ALA A 255 -17.35 5.83 -4.30
C ALA A 255 -18.10 5.54 -5.62
N ALA A 256 -17.40 5.07 -6.67
CA ALA A 256 -18.02 4.69 -7.95
C ALA A 256 -18.72 3.34 -7.89
N PHE A 257 -18.47 2.53 -6.85
CA PHE A 257 -19.00 1.17 -6.70
C PHE A 257 -20.07 1.04 -5.61
N ARG A 258 -20.54 2.15 -5.03
CA ARG A 258 -21.54 2.14 -3.95
C ARG A 258 -22.76 1.29 -4.26
N ALA A 259 -23.38 1.50 -5.43
CA ALA A 259 -24.56 0.75 -5.83
C ALA A 259 -24.29 -0.76 -5.91
N PHE A 260 -23.13 -1.16 -6.45
CA PHE A 260 -22.72 -2.56 -6.51
C PHE A 260 -22.46 -3.13 -5.11
N ILE A 261 -21.74 -2.39 -4.26
CA ILE A 261 -21.42 -2.80 -2.89
C ILE A 261 -22.71 -3.01 -2.09
N ASP A 262 -23.64 -2.06 -2.16
CA ASP A 262 -24.95 -2.15 -1.50
C ASP A 262 -25.76 -3.35 -2.02
N GLN A 263 -25.71 -3.62 -3.34
CA GLN A 263 -26.38 -4.77 -3.94
C GLN A 263 -25.75 -6.11 -3.53
N ALA A 264 -24.42 -6.19 -3.42
CA ALA A 264 -23.67 -7.40 -3.11
C ALA A 264 -23.63 -7.71 -1.61
N SER A 265 -23.93 -6.72 -0.76
CA SER A 265 -23.97 -6.85 0.69
C SER A 265 -25.39 -6.62 1.24
N ARG A 266 -26.34 -7.47 0.84
CA ARG A 266 -27.74 -7.37 1.33
C ARG A 266 -27.88 -7.86 2.77
N ASN A 267 -28.90 -7.38 3.47
CA ASN A 267 -29.30 -7.79 4.83
C ASN A 267 -28.30 -7.45 5.95
N HIS A 268 -27.53 -6.36 5.82
CA HIS A 268 -26.76 -5.82 6.94
C HIS A 268 -27.10 -4.35 7.20
N THR A 269 -26.80 -3.89 8.41
CA THR A 269 -26.91 -2.48 8.78
C THR A 269 -25.53 -1.86 8.63
N TRP A 270 -25.40 -0.89 7.72
CA TRP A 270 -24.20 -0.07 7.60
C TRP A 270 -23.96 0.66 8.92
N VAL A 271 -22.74 0.52 9.47
CA VAL A 271 -22.25 1.36 10.58
C VAL A 271 -21.77 2.72 10.09
#